data_AF-A0A455SIR1-F1
#
_entry.id   AF-A0A455SIR1-F1
#
_cell.length_a   1.000
_cell.length_b   1.000
_cell.length_c   1.000
_cell.angle_alpha   90.00
_cell.angle_beta   90.00
_cell.angle_gamma   90.00
#
_symmetry.space_group_name_H-M   'P 1'
#
loop_
_entity.id
_entity.type
_entity.pdbx_description
1 polymer ?
#
loop_
_entity_poly.entity_id
_entity_poly.type
_entity_poly.pdbx_seq_one_letter_code
_entity_poly.pdbx_strand_id
1 'polypeptide(L)' 'MRSGGFAGRPDYRLPELTNLYLAGDWVGSEGFATDASLASARRVSRLILQAGSSLYAEQRQLSLAR' A
#
# COMPACT_ATOMS: atom_id res chain seq x y z
N MET A 1 7.10 9.69 22.77
CA MET A 1 8.33 9.44 21.96
C MET A 1 8.14 10.14 20.62
N ARG A 2 9.06 11.00 20.18
CA ARG A 2 9.04 11.52 18.80
C ARG A 2 9.76 10.48 17.93
N SER A 3 9.01 9.64 17.22
CA SER A 3 9.59 8.73 16.22
C SER A 3 9.98 9.56 14.99
N GLY A 4 11.29 9.76 14.81
CA GLY A 4 11.87 10.38 13.61
C GLY A 4 12.48 9.33 12.68
N GLY A 5 13.11 9.78 11.60
CA GLY A 5 13.75 8.90 10.62
C GLY A 5 12.76 7.90 10.01
N PHE A 6 13.20 6.67 9.73
CA PHE A 6 12.34 5.64 9.15
C PHE A 6 11.11 5.31 10.01
N ALA A 7 11.24 5.33 11.34
CA ALA A 7 10.13 5.02 12.24
C ALA A 7 9.04 6.12 12.28
N GLY A 8 9.35 7.32 11.78
CA GLY A 8 8.39 8.42 11.66
C GLY A 8 7.70 8.49 10.29
N ARG A 9 8.12 7.65 9.34
CA ARG A 9 7.51 7.61 8.01
C ARG A 9 6.18 6.85 8.05
N PRO A 10 5.14 7.30 7.34
CA PRO A 10 3.88 6.58 7.25
C PRO A 10 4.08 5.23 6.55
N ASP A 11 3.21 4.28 6.88
CA ASP A 11 3.12 3.00 6.18
C ASP A 11 2.41 3.17 4.82
N TYR A 12 2.42 2.13 4.00
CA TYR A 12 1.87 2.12 2.63
C TYR A 12 0.34 2.21 2.59
N ARG A 13 -0.33 1.91 3.72
CA ARG A 13 -1.78 1.91 3.89
C ARG A 13 -2.18 2.73 5.12
N LEU A 14 -3.32 3.40 5.01
CA LEU A 14 -4.03 4.01 6.13
C LEU A 14 -5.22 3.12 6.48
N PRO A 15 -5.23 2.43 7.64
CA PRO A 15 -6.30 1.48 8.00
C PRO A 15 -7.72 2.06 7.92
N GLU A 16 -7.85 3.37 8.16
CA GLU A 16 -9.10 4.11 8.17
C GLU A 16 -9.63 4.48 6.77
N LEU A 17 -8.81 4.36 5.72
CA LEU A 17 -9.19 4.73 4.35
C LEU A 17 -9.09 3.53 3.40
N THR A 18 -10.24 3.07 2.91
CA THR A 18 -10.30 1.98 1.93
C THR A 18 -9.79 2.44 0.57
N ASN A 19 -9.01 1.58 -0.10
CA ASN A 19 -8.47 1.81 -1.44
C ASN A 19 -7.58 3.06 -1.60
N LEU A 20 -7.06 3.61 -0.50
CA LEU A 20 -6.04 4.65 -0.52
C LEU A 20 -4.67 4.06 -0.18
N TYR A 21 -3.66 4.49 -0.93
CA TYR A 21 -2.28 4.04 -0.76
C TYR A 21 -1.33 5.23 -0.80
N LEU A 22 -0.25 5.15 -0.02
CA LEU A 22 0.77 6.20 0.04
C LEU A 22 2.05 5.71 -0.64
N ALA A 23 2.63 6.55 -1.50
CA ALA A 23 3.92 6.34 -2.13
C ALA A 23 4.69 7.66 -2.19
N GLY A 24 6.01 7.59 -2.11
CA GLY A 24 6.90 8.76 -2.12
C GLY A 24 8.23 8.48 -1.42
N ASP A 25 9.11 9.48 -1.44
CA ASP A 25 10.45 9.44 -0.85
C ASP A 25 10.47 9.42 0.68
N TRP A 26 9.33 9.70 1.30
CA TRP A 26 9.13 9.73 2.75
C TRP A 26 8.19 8.64 3.26
N VAL A 27 7.82 7.66 2.43
CA VAL A 27 6.89 6.57 2.80
C VAL A 27 7.65 5.26 3.01
N GLY A 28 7.25 4.49 4.03
CA GLY A 28 7.84 3.19 4.34
C GLY A 28 9.22 3.28 4.98
N SER A 29 9.81 2.12 5.27
CA SER A 29 11.06 2.01 6.06
C SER A 29 12.32 1.79 5.21
N GLU A 30 12.23 1.93 3.88
CA GLU A 30 13.29 1.56 2.95
C GLU A 30 13.87 2.77 2.20
N GLY A 31 15.20 2.83 2.06
CA GLY A 31 15.90 3.74 1.16
C GLY A 31 15.84 5.24 1.52
N PHE A 32 16.55 6.05 0.73
CA PHE A 32 16.54 7.51 0.81
C PHE A 32 16.21 8.12 -0.55
N ALA A 33 15.47 9.24 -0.55
CA ALA A 33 15.13 9.99 -1.76
C ALA A 33 14.56 9.10 -2.88
N THR A 34 15.27 8.95 -3.99
CA THR A 34 14.86 8.14 -5.14
C THR A 34 14.66 6.68 -4.79
N ASP A 35 15.51 6.10 -3.93
CA ASP A 35 15.36 4.68 -3.54
C ASP A 35 14.07 4.46 -2.75
N ALA A 36 13.73 5.38 -1.85
CA ALA A 36 12.48 5.32 -1.09
C ALA A 36 11.26 5.49 -2.00
N SER A 37 11.34 6.39 -2.99
CA SER A 37 10.30 6.57 -4.00
C SER A 37 10.06 5.28 -4.80
N LEU A 38 11.11 4.63 -5.27
CA LEU A 38 11.00 3.39 -6.06
C LEU A 38 10.54 2.21 -5.21
N ALA A 39 11.04 2.08 -3.98
CA ALA A 39 10.65 1.02 -3.05
C ALA A 39 9.16 1.12 -2.69
N SER A 40 8.69 2.31 -2.32
CA SER A 40 7.28 2.54 -1.98
C SER A 40 6.36 2.32 -3.17
N ALA A 41 6.70 2.82 -4.36
CA ALA A 41 5.93 2.59 -5.59
C ALA A 41 5.79 1.09 -5.89
N ARG A 42 6.88 0.32 -5.79
CA ARG A 42 6.86 -1.14 -5.99
C ARG A 42 5.96 -1.83 -4.98
N ARG A 43 6.02 -1.42 -3.71
CA ARG A 43 5.22 -2.02 -2.64
C ARG A 43 3.73 -1.73 -2.83
N VAL A 44 3.36 -0.48 -3.07
CA VAL A 44 1.97 -0.06 -3.31
C VAL A 44 1.39 -0.75 -4.53
N SER A 45 2.13 -0.83 -5.63
CA SER A 45 1.67 -1.51 -6.85
C SER A 45 1.26 -2.95 -6.58
N ARG A 46 2.06 -3.68 -5.78
CA ARG A 46 1.73 -5.07 -5.37
C ARG A 46 0.48 -5.13 -4.51
N LEU A 47 0.31 -4.19 -3.57
CA LEU A 47 -0.86 -4.16 -2.71
C LEU A 47 -2.15 -3.88 -3.49
N ILE A 48 -2.09 -2.98 -4.48
CA ILE A 48 -3.22 -2.68 -5.38
C ILE A 48 -3.60 -3.91 -6.20
N LEU A 49 -2.61 -4.59 -6.81
CA LEU A 49 -2.87 -5.79 -7.60
C LEU A 49 -3.47 -6.91 -6.75
N GLN A 50 -2.95 -7.13 -5.53
CA GLN A 50 -3.51 -8.11 -4.59
C GLN A 50 -4.95 -7.78 -4.21
N ALA A 51 -5.23 -6.51 -3.86
CA ALA A 51 -6.58 -6.06 -3.50
C ALA A 51 -7.55 -6.24 -4.67
N GLY A 52 -7.14 -5.87 -5.89
CA GLY A 52 -7.93 -6.07 -7.10
C GLY A 52 -8.26 -7.54 -7.35
N SER A 53 -7.27 -8.44 -7.24
CA SER A 53 -7.50 -9.89 -7.36
C SER A 53 -8.52 -10.41 -6.35
N SER A 54 -8.46 -9.96 -5.10
CA SER A 54 -9.43 -10.35 -4.06
C SER A 54 -10.83 -9.85 -4.38
N LEU A 55 -10.98 -8.57 -4.76
CA LEU A 55 -12.26 -7.97 -5.15
C LEU A 55 -12.90 -8.73 -6.33
N TYR A 56 -12.12 -9.02 -7.37
CA TYR A 56 -12.62 -9.80 -8.51
C TYR A 56 -13.05 -11.22 -8.14
N ALA A 57 -12.32 -11.88 -7.24
CA ALA A 57 -12.66 -13.23 -6.78
C ALA A 57 -13.98 -13.22 -5.98
N GLU A 58 -14.15 -12.26 -5.08
CA GLU A 58 -15.37 -12.09 -4.29
C GLU A 58 -16.60 -11.80 -5.18
N GLN A 59 -16.44 -10.87 -6.14
CA GLN A 59 -17.49 -10.55 -7.11
C GLN A 59 -17.90 -11.77 -7.95
N ARG A 60 -16.92 -12.59 -8.38
CA ARG A 60 -17.19 -13.82 -9.13
C ARG A 60 -17.99 -14.81 -8.30
N GLN A 61 -17.62 -15.04 -7.04
CA GLN A 61 -18.34 -15.95 -6.15
C GLN A 61 -19.79 -15.50 -5.94
N LEU A 62 -19.99 -14.19 -5.70
CA LEU A 62 -21.33 -13.61 -5.57
C LEU A 62 -22.17 -13.73 -6.84
N SER A 63 -21.55 -13.65 -8.02
CA SER A 63 -22.24 -13.80 -9.31
C SER A 63 -22.69 -15.24 -9.60
N LEU A 64 -21.96 -16.24 -9.09
CA LEU A 64 -22.27 -17.66 -9.27
C LEU A 64 -23.27 -18.18 -8.24
N ALA A 65 -23.44 -17.47 -7.12
CA ALA A 65 -24.39 -17.82 -6.06
C ALA A 65 -25.83 -17.31 -6.32
N ARG A 66 -26.09 -16.71 -7.48
CA ARG A 66 -27.40 -16.22 -7.93
C ARG A 66 -27.95 -17.14 -9.01
#